data_AF-A0A968E2V8-F1
#
_entry.id   AF-A0A968E2V8-F1
#
_cell.length_a   1.000
_cell.length_b   1.000
_cell.length_c   1.000
_cell.angle_alpha   90.00
_cell.angle_beta   90.00
_cell.angle_gamma   90.00
#
_symmetry.space_group_name_H-M   'P 1'
#
loop_
_entity.id
_entity.type
_entity.pdbx_description
1 polymer ?
#
loop_
_entity_poly.entity_id
_entity_poly.type
_entity_poly.pdbx_seq_one_letter_code
_entity_poly.pdbx_strand_id
1 'polypeptide(L)' 'FRKSDKIFLVTDMSVPSIRNTVRLGKLINKLGVALNNIEIIVNRFIKGGALSLSEIEKNFDKEVYWLVPNDFS' A
#
# COMPACT_ATOMS: atom_id res chain seq x y z
N PHE A 1 -10.15 4.66 -12.53
CA PHE A 1 -10.02 3.28 -12.02
C PHE A 1 -11.21 2.36 -12.33
N ARG A 2 -12.43 2.84 -12.63
CA ARG A 2 -13.60 1.96 -12.87
C ARG A 2 -13.48 1.01 -14.09
N LYS A 3 -12.54 1.26 -15.00
CA LYS A 3 -12.22 0.38 -16.14
C LYS A 3 -10.86 -0.32 -15.98
N SER A 4 -10.30 -0.33 -14.77
CA SER A 4 -8.99 -0.91 -14.50
C SER A 4 -9.15 -2.36 -14.05
N ASP A 5 -8.36 -3.27 -14.61
CA ASP A 5 -8.34 -4.68 -14.19
C ASP A 5 -7.66 -4.85 -12.82
N LYS A 6 -6.65 -4.01 -12.53
CA LYS A 6 -5.96 -3.91 -11.24
C LYS A 6 -5.75 -2.45 -10.84
N ILE A 7 -5.64 -2.23 -9.53
CA ILE A 7 -5.32 -0.94 -8.91
C ILE A 7 -4.11 -1.13 -8.01
N PHE A 8 -3.10 -0.29 -8.18
CA PHE A 8 -1.94 -0.25 -7.31
C PHE A 8 -2.03 0.99 -6.41
N LEU A 9 -2.08 0.78 -5.10
CA LEU A 9 -2.01 1.86 -4.13
C LEU A 9 -0.58 2.02 -3.66
N VAL A 10 -0.01 3.18 -3.94
CA VAL A 10 1.37 3.51 -3.55
C VAL A 10 1.35 4.27 -2.23
N THR A 11 2.10 3.78 -1.24
CA THR A 11 2.30 4.43 0.05
C THR A 11 3.78 4.55 0.36
N ASP A 12 4.16 5.48 1.23
CA ASP A 12 5.46 5.44 1.90
C ASP A 12 5.35 4.74 3.27
N MET A 13 6.48 4.63 3.99
CA MET A 13 6.57 4.00 5.31
C MET A 13 6.09 4.86 6.48
N SER A 14 5.55 6.06 6.24
CA SER A 14 5.04 6.92 7.30
C SER A 14 3.64 6.47 7.77
N VAL A 15 3.40 6.56 9.09
CA VAL A 15 2.08 6.24 9.68
C VAL A 15 0.92 6.99 9.02
N PRO A 16 1.03 8.31 8.71
CA PRO A 16 -0.04 9.03 8.01
C PRO A 16 -0.33 8.46 6.61
N SER A 17 0.70 8.18 5.80
CA SER A 17 0.53 7.64 4.45
C SER A 17 -0.07 6.24 4.48
N ILE A 18 0.38 5.37 5.38
CA ILE A 18 -0.19 4.02 5.56
C ILE A 18 -1.67 4.14 5.91
N ARG A 19 -2.02 4.96 6.90
CA ARG A 19 -3.41 5.17 7.33
C ARG A 19 -4.31 5.70 6.21
N ASN A 20 -3.79 6.63 5.40
CA ASN A 20 -4.52 7.17 4.26
C ASN A 20 -4.74 6.11 3.18
N THR A 21 -3.73 5.27 2.93
CA THR A 21 -3.80 4.16 1.96
C THR A 21 -4.82 3.11 2.37
N VAL A 22 -4.89 2.76 3.66
CA VAL A 22 -5.92 1.85 4.20
C VAL A 22 -7.33 2.41 3.97
N ARG A 23 -7.53 3.70 4.26
CA ARG A 23 -8.83 4.37 4.03
C ARG A 23 -9.19 4.42 2.56
N LEU A 24 -8.21 4.68 1.69
CA LEU A 24 -8.40 4.71 0.24
C LEU A 24 -8.77 3.34 -0.31
N GLY A 25 -8.10 2.27 0.11
CA GLY A 25 -8.44 0.89 -0.26
C GLY A 25 -9.88 0.52 0.15
N LYS A 26 -10.28 0.88 1.38
CA LYS A 26 -11.67 0.69 1.86
C LYS A 26 -12.68 1.49 1.03
N LEU A 27 -12.35 2.72 0.65
CA LEU A 27 -13.22 3.55 -0.20
C LEU A 27 -13.36 2.97 -1.61
N ILE A 28 -12.25 2.57 -2.23
CA ILE A 28 -12.25 1.95 -3.55
C ILE A 28 -13.05 0.65 -3.55
N ASN A 29 -12.94 -0.15 -2.48
CA ASN A 29 -13.78 -1.34 -2.29
C ASN A 29 -15.27 -0.99 -2.22
N LYS A 30 -15.64 0.04 -1.45
CA LYS A 30 -17.04 0.54 -1.40
C LYS A 30 -17.55 1.04 -2.75
N LEU A 31 -16.67 1.42 -3.67
CA LEU A 31 -17.02 1.87 -5.03
C LEU A 31 -17.10 0.72 -6.04
N GLY A 32 -16.99 -0.54 -5.59
CA GLY A 32 -17.28 -1.74 -6.39
C GLY A 32 -16.04 -2.47 -6.91
N VAL A 33 -14.82 -2.11 -6.48
CA VAL A 33 -13.61 -2.84 -6.87
C VAL A 33 -13.27 -3.87 -5.79
N ALA A 34 -13.22 -5.15 -6.16
CA ALA A 34 -12.84 -6.20 -5.22
C ALA A 34 -11.44 -5.95 -4.62
N LEU A 35 -11.27 -6.19 -3.32
CA LEU A 35 -9.97 -6.05 -2.63
C LEU A 35 -8.85 -6.87 -3.29
N ASN A 36 -9.18 -8.02 -3.89
CA ASN A 36 -8.23 -8.86 -4.63
C ASN A 36 -7.65 -8.18 -5.88
N ASN A 37 -8.31 -7.14 -6.41
CA ASN A 37 -7.83 -6.36 -7.53
C ASN A 37 -7.03 -5.12 -7.08
N ILE A 38 -6.84 -4.95 -5.77
CA ILE A 38 -6.08 -3.84 -5.18
C ILE A 38 -4.77 -4.39 -4.63
N GLU A 39 -3.65 -3.90 -5.14
CA GLU A 39 -2.30 -4.26 -4.71
C GLU A 39 -1.64 -3.07 -4.00
N ILE A 40 -0.85 -3.34 -2.96
CA ILE A 40 -0.13 -2.30 -2.21
C ILE A 40 1.33 -2.27 -2.68
N ILE A 41 1.83 -1.09 -2.99
CA ILE A 41 3.25 -0.84 -3.27
C ILE A 41 3.79 0.09 -2.18
N VAL A 42 4.84 -0.34 -1.49
CA VAL A 42 5.55 0.52 -0.54
C VAL A 42 6.73 1.17 -1.27
N ASN A 43 6.62 2.48 -1.46
CA ASN A 43 7.66 3.31 -2.04
C ASN A 43 8.58 3.87 -0.96
N ARG A 44 9.80 4.24 -1.37
CA ARG A 44 10.85 4.77 -0.47
C ARG A 44 11.13 3.82 0.70
N PHE A 45 11.13 2.52 0.42
CA PHE A 45 11.39 1.51 1.44
C PHE A 45 12.83 1.64 1.96
N ILE A 46 12.97 1.71 3.29
CA ILE A 46 14.23 1.75 4.01
C ILE A 46 14.25 0.56 4.98
N LYS A 47 15.15 -0.39 4.74
CA LYS A 47 15.31 -1.56 5.62
C LYS A 47 15.79 -1.10 7.01
N GLY A 48 15.11 -1.56 8.06
CA GLY A 48 15.42 -1.14 9.44
C GLY A 48 14.94 0.28 9.79
N GLY A 49 14.06 0.87 8.98
CA GLY A 49 13.38 2.12 9.30
C GLY A 49 12.42 1.99 10.50
N ALA A 50 11.66 3.06 10.77
CA ALA A 50 10.79 3.16 11.94
C ALA A 50 9.68 2.09 12.03
N LEU A 51 9.24 1.56 10.88
CA LEU A 51 8.29 0.45 10.80
C LEU A 51 8.90 -0.69 10.01
N SER A 52 8.78 -1.91 10.52
CA SER A 52 9.10 -3.13 9.79
C SER A 52 8.06 -3.40 8.70
N LEU A 53 8.44 -4.19 7.69
CA LEU A 53 7.51 -4.61 6.63
C LEU A 53 6.26 -5.29 7.19
N SER A 54 6.42 -6.17 8.18
CA SER A 54 5.31 -6.90 8.81
C SER A 54 4.37 -5.97 9.58
N GLU A 55 4.87 -4.89 10.18
CA GLU A 55 4.01 -3.86 10.79
C GLU A 55 3.21 -3.10 9.75
N ILE A 56 3.78 -2.83 8.57
CA ILE A 56 3.08 -2.18 7.47
C ILE A 56 1.98 -3.12 6.93
N GLU A 57 2.30 -4.38 6.64
CA GLU A 57 1.38 -5.39 6.10
C GLU A 57 0.17 -5.67 7.00
N LYS A 58 0.35 -5.64 8.33
CA LYS A 58 -0.73 -5.75 9.31
C LYS A 58 -1.84 -4.71 9.14
N ASN A 59 -1.58 -3.59 8.46
CA ASN A 59 -2.59 -2.55 8.21
C ASN A 59 -3.50 -2.84 7.01
N PHE A 60 -3.06 -3.71 6.08
CA PHE A 60 -3.71 -3.93 4.79
C PHE A 60 -4.43 -5.28 4.68
N ASP A 61 -4.32 -6.15 5.70
CA ASP A 61 -4.85 -7.52 5.70
C ASP A 61 -4.34 -8.37 4.52
N LYS A 62 -3.20 -7.99 3.93
CA LYS A 62 -2.51 -8.68 2.83
C LYS A 62 -1.03 -8.29 2.76
N GLU A 63 -0.26 -9.14 2.09
CA GLU A 63 1.16 -8.87 1.78
C GLU A 63 1.31 -7.68 0.81
N VAL A 64 2.44 -6.99 0.94
CA VAL A 64 2.81 -5.92 0.01
C VAL A 64 3.25 -6.54 -1.32
N TYR A 65 2.70 -6.04 -2.42
CA TYR A 65 2.97 -6.55 -3.77
C TYR A 65 4.39 -6.20 -4.25
N TRP A 66 4.87 -5.00 -3.94
CA TRP A 66 6.20 -4.55 -4.35
C TRP A 66 6.81 -3.55 -3.35
N LEU A 67 8.12 -3.68 -3.11
CA LEU A 67 8.93 -2.73 -2.35
C LEU A 67 9.84 -1.95 -3.29
N VAL A 68 9.66 -0.63 -3.37
CA VAL A 68 10.52 0.25 -4.15
C VAL A 68 11.52 0.88 -3.17
N PRO A 69 12.82 0.58 -3.27
CA PRO A 69 13.82 1.12 -2.36
C PRO A 69 13.93 2.64 -2.51
N ASN A 70 14.35 3.29 -1.43
CA ASN A 70 14.67 4.72 -1.48
C ASN A 70 16.08 4.91 -2.07
N ASP A 71 16.16 5.06 -3.38
CA ASP A 71 17.43 5.24 -4.09
C ASP A 71 17.77 6.74 -4.16
N PHE A 72 18.55 7.23 -3.19
CA PHE A 72 19.21 8.53 -3.26
C PHE A 72 20.62 8.33 -3.80
N SER A 73 20.71 8.00 -5.09
CA SER A 73 21.97 8.05 -5.83
C SER A 73 22.39 9.49 -6.13
#